data_AF-A0A8J5TKN0-F1
#
_entry.id   AF-A0A8J5TKN0-F1
#
_cell.length_a   1.000
_cell.length_b   1.000
_cell.length_c   1.000
_cell.angle_alpha   90.00
_cell.angle_beta   90.00
_cell.angle_gamma   90.00
#
_symmetry.space_group_name_H-M   'P 1'
#
loop_
_entity.id
_entity.type
_entity.pdbx_description
1 polymer ?
#
loop_
_entity_poly.entity_id
_entity_poly.type
_entity_poly.pdbx_seq_one_letter_code
_entity_poly.pdbx_strand_id
1 'polypeptide(L)'
;DNEECEEETLCSQTCLETKGSYRCSCLPGYSLQPDKISCTNWEGPEYVVLVKNGSLSLINHRNLIMKKVDLPLGTQVDSLDYDPVNRQHLYVD
;
A
#
# COMPACT_ATOMS: atom_id res chain seq x y z
N ASP A 1 20.29 -24.15 14.47
CA ASP A 1 19.72 -23.09 15.33
C ASP A 1 19.87 -21.79 14.58
N ASN A 2 18.83 -21.40 13.84
CA ASN A 2 18.72 -20.05 13.28
C ASN A 2 17.27 -19.61 13.47
N GLU A 3 16.83 -19.56 14.73
CA GLU A 3 15.48 -19.16 15.18
C GLU A 3 15.16 -17.69 14.84
N GLU A 4 16.12 -16.95 14.31
CA GLU A 4 16.01 -15.51 14.04
C GLU A 4 14.90 -15.13 13.05
N CYS A 5 14.46 -16.04 12.18
CA CYS A 5 13.29 -15.80 11.30
C CYS A 5 11.97 -16.38 11.85
N GLU A 6 11.98 -17.03 13.02
CA GLU A 6 10.78 -17.54 13.68
C GLU A 6 10.03 -16.43 14.44
N GLU A 7 10.72 -15.33 14.74
CA GLU A 7 10.12 -14.11 15.28
C GLU A 7 9.46 -13.29 14.14
N GLU A 8 8.13 -13.14 14.20
CA GLU A 8 7.34 -12.49 13.13
C GLU A 8 7.63 -10.99 12.92
N THR A 9 8.50 -10.37 13.72
CA THR A 9 8.70 -8.91 13.74
C THR A 9 10.02 -8.40 13.16
N LEU A 10 10.94 -9.26 12.69
CA LEU A 10 12.27 -8.80 12.25
C LEU A 10 12.28 -8.08 10.90
N CYS A 11 11.40 -8.47 9.99
CA CYS A 11 11.33 -7.93 8.64
C CYS A 11 9.92 -7.46 8.32
N SER A 12 9.77 -6.37 7.57
CA SER A 12 8.46 -5.90 7.13
C SER A 12 7.77 -6.85 6.14
N GLN A 13 8.54 -7.68 5.43
CA GLN A 13 8.03 -8.64 4.43
C GLN A 13 8.73 -10.00 4.57
N THR A 14 9.84 -10.23 3.87
CA THR A 14 10.47 -11.56 3.80
C THR A 14 11.76 -11.61 4.62
N CYS A 15 11.84 -12.56 5.58
CA CYS A 15 13.07 -12.90 6.30
C CYS A 15 13.82 -14.03 5.59
N LEU A 16 15.14 -13.89 5.44
CA LEU A 16 16.01 -14.91 4.86
C LEU A 16 17.08 -15.28 5.88
N GLU A 17 17.11 -16.55 6.26
CA GLU A 17 18.16 -17.10 7.13
C GLU A 17 19.53 -17.03 6.42
N THR A 18 20.56 -16.70 7.19
CA THR A 18 21.96 -16.77 6.78
C THR A 18 22.75 -17.51 7.85
N LYS A 19 24.01 -17.87 7.56
CA LYS A 19 24.80 -18.68 8.51
C LYS A 19 25.11 -17.86 9.79
N GLY A 20 24.30 -18.04 10.83
CA GLY A 20 24.39 -17.35 12.11
C GLY A 20 23.88 -15.91 12.09
N SER A 21 22.97 -15.58 11.17
CA SER A 21 22.29 -14.28 11.12
C SER A 21 21.03 -14.34 10.22
N TYR A 22 20.39 -13.20 9.95
CA TYR A 22 19.27 -13.04 9.03
C TYR A 22 19.46 -11.83 8.11
N ARG A 23 18.72 -11.79 7.01
CA ARG A 23 18.59 -10.60 6.16
C ARG A 23 17.17 -10.44 5.67
N CYS A 24 16.68 -9.21 5.66
CA CYS A 24 15.37 -8.93 5.07
C CYS A 24 15.46 -8.79 3.53
N SER A 25 14.35 -9.12 2.87
CA SER A 25 14.13 -8.92 1.45
C SER A 25 12.68 -8.53 1.20
N CYS A 26 12.40 -8.01 0.00
CA CYS A 26 11.10 -7.47 -0.35
C CYS A 26 10.45 -8.27 -1.50
N LEU A 27 9.12 -8.32 -1.48
CA LEU A 27 8.29 -8.87 -2.55
C LEU A 27 8.47 -8.06 -3.85
N PRO A 28 8.14 -8.63 -5.02
CA PRO A 28 8.21 -7.91 -6.29
C PRO A 28 7.46 -6.58 -6.25
N GLY A 29 8.10 -5.51 -6.76
CA GLY A 29 7.55 -4.15 -6.74
C GLY A 29 7.91 -3.31 -5.51
N TYR A 30 8.63 -3.89 -4.55
CA TYR A 30 9.11 -3.21 -3.35
C TYR A 30 10.63 -3.18 -3.28
N SER A 31 11.16 -2.12 -2.66
CA SER A 31 12.59 -1.88 -2.46
C SER A 31 12.92 -1.82 -0.99
N LEU A 32 13.99 -2.52 -0.61
CA LEU A 32 14.49 -2.53 0.77
C LEU A 32 15.04 -1.15 1.12
N GLN A 33 14.57 -0.60 2.23
CA GLN A 33 14.97 0.72 2.71
C GLN A 33 16.35 0.69 3.38
N PRO A 34 16.98 1.86 3.62
CA PRO A 34 18.29 1.95 4.26
C PRO A 34 18.37 1.35 5.66
N ASP A 35 17.23 1.24 6.36
CA ASP A 35 17.13 0.56 7.66
C ASP A 35 17.29 -0.97 7.57
N LYS A 36 17.33 -1.52 6.36
CA LYS A 36 17.44 -2.96 6.03
C LYS A 36 16.29 -3.82 6.56
N ILE A 37 15.18 -3.20 6.96
CA ILE A 37 14.02 -3.87 7.57
C ILE A 37 12.75 -3.54 6.78
N SER A 38 12.58 -2.26 6.43
CA SER A 38 11.37 -1.76 5.79
C SER A 38 11.42 -1.97 4.28
N CYS A 39 10.28 -2.37 3.71
CA CYS A 39 10.08 -2.52 2.28
C CYS A 39 9.04 -1.49 1.82
N THR A 40 9.42 -0.62 0.88
CA THR A 40 8.49 0.37 0.31
C THR A 40 8.35 0.19 -1.19
N ASN A 41 7.16 0.48 -1.71
CA ASN A 41 6.90 0.50 -3.15
C ASN A 41 7.78 1.57 -3.80
N TRP A 42 8.30 1.26 -5.00
CA TRP A 42 9.09 2.20 -5.79
C TRP A 42 8.21 3.33 -6.36
N GLU A 43 8.43 4.54 -5.85
CA GLU A 43 7.94 5.86 -6.31
C GLU A 43 6.58 5.90 -7.04
N GLY A 44 5.53 5.38 -6.40
CA GLY A 44 4.15 5.74 -6.72
C GLY A 44 3.53 6.61 -5.63
N PRO A 45 2.64 7.56 -5.97
CA PRO A 45 1.76 8.14 -4.96
C PRO A 45 0.79 7.05 -4.48
N GLU A 46 0.84 6.79 -3.18
CA GLU A 46 -0.08 5.90 -2.49
C GLU A 46 -1.26 6.75 -1.95
N TYR A 47 -2.47 6.37 -2.33
CA TYR A 47 -3.69 7.10 -1.97
C TYR A 47 -4.60 6.24 -1.08
N VAL A 48 -5.13 6.85 -0.04
CA VAL A 48 -6.32 6.36 0.67
C VAL A 48 -7.53 6.96 -0.03
N VAL A 49 -8.48 6.12 -0.44
CA VAL A 49 -9.75 6.60 -1.00
C VAL A 49 -10.78 6.74 0.11
N LEU A 50 -11.42 7.91 0.19
CA LEU A 50 -12.50 8.19 1.14
C LEU A 50 -13.78 8.52 0.39
N VAL A 51 -14.89 7.92 0.85
CA VAL A 51 -16.24 8.27 0.42
C VAL A 51 -16.97 8.90 1.61
N LYS A 52 -17.47 10.13 1.43
CA LYS A 52 -18.25 10.84 2.44
C LYS A 52 -19.41 11.56 1.78
N ASN A 53 -20.64 11.31 2.24
CA ASN A 53 -21.87 11.91 1.70
C ASN A 53 -21.97 11.77 0.16
N GLY A 54 -21.63 10.59 -0.38
CA GLY A 54 -21.61 10.32 -1.83
C GLY A 54 -20.46 10.95 -2.61
N SER A 55 -19.61 11.80 -2.00
CA SER A 55 -18.42 12.38 -2.64
C SER A 55 -17.18 11.50 -2.43
N LEU A 56 -16.42 11.26 -3.50
CA LEU A 56 -15.16 10.52 -3.48
C LEU A 56 -13.95 11.47 -3.40
N SER A 57 -12.97 11.12 -2.57
CA SER A 57 -11.72 11.86 -2.40
C SER A 57 -10.52 10.93 -2.29
N LEU A 58 -9.40 11.30 -2.92
CA LEU A 58 -8.11 10.62 -2.81
C LEU A 58 -7.21 11.40 -1.84
N ILE A 59 -6.71 10.76 -0.80
CA ILE A 59 -5.78 11.35 0.16
C ILE A 59 -4.42 10.71 -0.03
N ASN A 60 -3.40 11.48 -0.37
CA ASN A 60 -2.03 10.98 -0.44
C ASN A 60 -1.57 10.61 0.99
N HIS A 61 -1.20 9.36 1.21
CA HIS A 61 -0.88 8.87 2.56
C HIS A 61 0.45 9.42 3.13
N ARG A 62 1.34 10.00 2.28
CA ARG A 62 2.66 10.52 2.71
C ARG A 62 2.58 11.97 3.16
N ASN A 63 1.85 12.79 2.41
CA ASN A 63 1.78 14.24 2.65
C ASN A 63 0.38 14.75 3.00
N LEU A 64 -0.61 13.85 3.08
CA LEU A 64 -2.00 14.12 3.45
C LEU A 64 -2.72 15.10 2.50
N ILE A 65 -2.18 15.32 1.30
CA ILE A 65 -2.84 16.14 0.27
C ILE A 65 -4.10 15.41 -0.20
N MET A 66 -5.24 16.09 -0.08
CA MET A 66 -6.54 15.59 -0.51
C MET A 66 -6.91 16.12 -1.89
N LYS A 67 -7.36 15.24 -2.78
CA LYS A 67 -7.90 15.56 -4.10
C LYS A 67 -9.33 15.05 -4.18
N LYS A 68 -10.30 15.94 -4.38
CA LYS A 68 -11.69 15.55 -4.69
C LYS A 68 -11.74 14.95 -6.10
N VAL A 69 -12.50 13.87 -6.27
CA VAL A 69 -12.72 13.27 -7.58
C VAL A 69 -14.06 13.76 -8.12
N ASP A 70 -14.03 14.31 -9.34
CA ASP A 70 -15.23 14.75 -10.03
C ASP A 70 -15.99 13.52 -10.56
N LEU A 71 -17.23 13.36 -10.10
CA LEU A 71 -18.14 12.30 -10.51
C LEU A 71 -19.27 12.88 -11.36
N PRO A 72 -19.91 12.07 -12.22
CA PRO A 72 -21.10 12.48 -12.94
C PRO A 72 -22.19 13.02 -11.99
N LEU A 73 -23.01 13.94 -12.49
CA LEU A 73 -24.08 14.55 -11.69
C LEU A 73 -25.11 13.48 -11.27
N GLY A 74 -25.38 13.40 -9.97
CA GLY A 74 -26.34 12.45 -9.41
C GLY A 74 -25.71 11.13 -8.94
N THR A 75 -24.42 10.90 -9.20
CA THR A 75 -23.71 9.72 -8.69
C THR A 75 -23.60 9.77 -7.16
N GLN A 76 -24.03 8.69 -6.50
CA GLN A 76 -23.87 8.49 -5.07
C GLN A 76 -23.07 7.21 -4.83
N VAL A 77 -21.78 7.33 -4.49
CA VAL A 77 -20.94 6.15 -4.32
C VAL A 77 -21.35 5.35 -3.08
N ASP A 78 -21.89 4.15 -3.28
CA ASP A 78 -22.28 3.22 -2.21
C ASP A 78 -21.16 2.22 -1.89
N SER A 79 -20.46 1.76 -2.93
CA SER A 79 -19.31 0.88 -2.80
C SER A 79 -18.23 1.23 -3.83
N LEU A 80 -16.99 0.92 -3.48
CA LEU A 80 -15.81 1.25 -4.28
C LEU A 80 -14.83 0.07 -4.23
N ASP A 81 -14.21 -0.21 -5.37
CA ASP A 81 -13.09 -1.12 -5.51
C ASP A 81 -12.00 -0.50 -6.40
N TYR A 82 -10.81 -1.10 -6.40
CA TYR A 82 -9.68 -0.69 -7.24
C TYR A 82 -9.11 -1.89 -8.00
N ASP A 83 -9.03 -1.76 -9.32
CA ASP A 83 -8.35 -2.71 -10.18
C ASP A 83 -6.86 -2.35 -10.29
N PRO A 84 -5.95 -3.15 -9.70
CA PRO A 84 -4.52 -2.88 -9.74
C PRO A 84 -3.87 -3.18 -11.10
N VAL A 85 -4.50 -4.01 -11.95
CA VAL A 85 -3.98 -4.37 -13.28
C VAL A 85 -4.27 -3.24 -14.27
N ASN A 86 -5.51 -2.77 -14.29
CA ASN A 86 -5.95 -1.70 -15.18
C ASN A 86 -5.78 -0.29 -14.57
N ARG A 87 -5.37 -0.19 -13.31
CA ARG A 87 -5.22 1.06 -12.54
C ARG A 87 -6.48 1.92 -12.54
N GLN A 88 -7.62 1.28 -12.30
CA GLN A 88 -8.94 1.92 -12.38
C GLN A 88 -9.70 1.80 -11.07
N HIS A 89 -10.37 2.87 -10.66
CA HIS A 89 -11.35 2.84 -9.57
C HIS A 89 -12.72 2.44 -10.12
N LEU A 90 -13.33 1.43 -9.51
CA LEU A 90 -14.66 0.91 -9.85
C LEU A 90 -15.62 1.26 -8.74
N TYR A 91 -16.79 1.81 -9.05
CA TYR A 91 -17.78 2.17 -8.05
C TYR A 91 -19.18 1.79 -8.50
N VAL A 92 -20.07 1.59 -7.52
CA VAL A 92 -21.50 1.36 -7.73
C VAL A 92 -22.26 2.52 -7.12
N ASP A 93 -23.28 2.98 -7.85
CA ASP A 93 -24.25 4.00 -7.45
C ASP A 93 -25.65 3.43 -7.17
#